data_AF-A0A4Q5QQD6-F1
#
_entry.id   AF-A0A4Q5QQD6-F1
#
_cell.length_a   1.000
_cell.length_b   1.000
_cell.length_c   1.000
_cell.angle_alpha   90.00
_cell.angle_beta   90.00
_cell.angle_gamma   90.00
#
_symmetry.space_group_name_H-M   'P 1'
#
loop_
_entity.id
_entity.type
_entity.pdbx_description
1 polymer ?
#
loop_
_entity_poly.entity_id
_entity_poly.type
_entity_poly.pdbx_seq_one_letter_code
_entity_poly.pdbx_strand_id
1 'polypeptide(L)' 'MKKIMLIITLAVSVIANAQVTGVSLKASGLTCSMCSNAINKALKKLDFVEKVDSDIKTYSFEISFKP' A
#
# COMPACT_ATOMS: atom_id res chain seq x y z
N MET A 1 25.99 -11.68 -31.16
CA MET A 1 24.51 -11.77 -31.05
C MET A 1 24.07 -12.35 -29.71
N LYS A 2 24.58 -13.51 -29.28
CA LYS A 2 24.24 -14.16 -27.98
C LYS A 2 24.57 -13.33 -26.73
N LYS A 3 25.68 -12.58 -26.72
CA LYS A 3 26.08 -11.69 -25.61
C LYS A 3 25.18 -10.45 -25.45
N ILE A 4 24.68 -9.92 -26.57
CA ILE A 4 23.79 -8.74 -26.57
C ILE A 4 22.42 -9.12 -26.00
N MET A 5 21.90 -10.29 -26.39
CA MET A 5 20.64 -10.84 -25.85
C MET A 5 20.71 -11.13 -24.34
N LEU A 6 21.88 -11.45 -23.81
CA LEU A 6 22.11 -11.76 -22.39
C LEU A 6 22.26 -10.49 -21.51
N ILE A 7 22.75 -9.39 -22.08
CA ILE A 7 22.82 -8.08 -21.40
C ILE A 7 21.43 -7.44 -21.30
N ILE A 8 20.60 -7.62 -22.34
CA ILE A 8 19.23 -7.08 -22.36
C ILE A 8 18.34 -7.74 -21.30
N THR A 9 18.43 -9.06 -21.11
CA THR A 9 17.67 -9.75 -20.07
C THR A 9 18.12 -9.38 -18.65
N LEU A 10 19.40 -9.08 -18.45
CA LEU A 10 19.94 -8.66 -17.15
C LEU A 10 19.54 -7.20 -16.80
N ALA A 11 19.41 -6.33 -17.80
CA ALA A 11 18.93 -4.97 -17.59
C ALA A 11 17.44 -4.94 -17.18
N VAL A 12 16.63 -5.85 -17.71
CA VAL A 12 15.18 -5.93 -17.39
C VAL A 12 14.94 -6.37 -15.94
N SER A 13 15.84 -7.16 -15.34
CA SER A 13 15.70 -7.56 -13.93
C SER A 13 15.92 -6.42 -12.93
N VAL A 14 16.57 -5.31 -13.31
CA VAL A 14 16.87 -4.19 -12.41
C VAL A 14 15.74 -3.15 -12.35
N ILE A 15 14.83 -3.15 -13.34
CA ILE A 15 13.71 -2.19 -13.43
C ILE A 15 12.39 -2.69 -12.82
N ALA A 16 12.38 -3.91 -12.27
CA ALA A 16 11.21 -4.50 -11.65
C ALA A 16 10.98 -3.91 -10.24
N ASN A 17 10.36 -2.73 -10.17
CA ASN A 17 9.95 -2.11 -8.91
C ASN A 17 8.64 -2.78 -8.43
N ALA A 18 8.75 -3.75 -7.52
CA ALA A 18 7.61 -4.43 -6.89
C ALA A 18 7.07 -3.65 -5.67
N GLN A 19 7.04 -2.32 -5.73
CA GLN A 19 6.55 -1.50 -4.63
C GLN A 19 5.02 -1.61 -4.53
N VAL A 20 4.51 -2.00 -3.37
CA VAL A 20 3.07 -2.06 -3.09
C VAL A 20 2.58 -0.63 -2.91
N THR A 21 1.86 -0.11 -3.90
CA THR A 21 1.40 1.29 -3.92
C THR A 21 0.21 1.56 -3.00
N GLY A 22 -0.56 0.52 -2.68
CA GLY A 22 -1.66 0.63 -1.72
C GLY A 22 -2.35 -0.69 -1.46
N VAL A 23 -3.07 -0.74 -0.35
CA VAL A 23 -3.82 -1.91 0.12
C VAL A 23 -5.17 -1.46 0.66
N SER A 24 -6.21 -2.23 0.34
CA SER A 24 -7.54 -2.09 0.92
C SER A 24 -7.74 -3.18 1.99
N LEU A 25 -7.96 -2.79 3.23
CA LEU A 25 -8.18 -3.68 4.38
C LEU A 25 -9.62 -3.58 4.84
N LYS A 26 -10.35 -4.70 4.84
CA LYS A 26 -11.66 -4.79 5.48
C LYS A 26 -11.49 -5.09 6.96
N ALA A 27 -12.09 -4.27 7.81
CA ALA A 27 -12.03 -4.44 9.25
C ALA A 27 -13.45 -4.58 9.83
N SER A 28 -13.71 -5.70 10.50
CA SER A 28 -15.01 -6.01 11.12
C SER A 28 -15.35 -5.16 12.37
N GLY A 29 -14.62 -4.07 12.63
CA GLY A 29 -14.73 -3.22 13.83
C GLY A 29 -14.89 -1.72 13.56
N LEU A 30 -15.20 -1.33 12.33
CA LEU A 30 -15.39 0.07 11.90
C LEU A 30 -16.71 0.70 12.38
N THR A 31 -17.53 -0.03 13.13
CA THR A 31 -18.88 0.38 13.56
C THR A 31 -18.88 1.43 14.67
N CYS A 32 -17.79 1.58 15.42
CA CYS A 32 -17.66 2.59 16.46
C CYS A 32 -16.79 3.77 15.99
N SER A 33 -17.34 4.98 16.04
CA SER A 33 -16.65 6.22 15.65
C SER A 33 -15.33 6.42 16.39
N MET A 34 -15.25 6.00 17.65
CA MET A 34 -14.01 6.07 18.43
C MET A 34 -12.97 5.04 17.96
N CYS A 35 -13.38 3.81 17.63
CA CYS A 35 -12.49 2.76 17.16
C CYS A 35 -11.91 3.11 15.77
N SER A 36 -12.76 3.59 14.85
CA SER A 36 -12.31 4.03 13.52
C SER A 36 -11.30 5.17 13.60
N ASN A 37 -11.55 6.15 14.48
CA ASN A 37 -10.66 7.30 14.61
C ASN A 37 -9.31 6.93 15.26
N ALA A 38 -9.32 6.00 16.22
CA ALA A 38 -8.09 5.47 16.82
C ALA A 38 -7.21 4.75 15.80
N ILE A 39 -7.80 3.90 14.95
CA ILE A 39 -7.08 3.17 13.89
C ILE A 39 -6.54 4.16 12.85
N ASN A 40 -7.35 5.11 12.39
CA ASN A 40 -6.91 6.17 11.47
C ASN A 40 -5.70 6.94 12.02
N LYS A 41 -5.72 7.30 13.31
CA LYS A 41 -4.61 8.03 13.95
C LYS A 41 -3.37 7.15 14.10
N ALA A 42 -3.52 5.86 14.36
CA ALA A 42 -2.41 4.91 14.42
C ALA A 42 -1.76 4.73 13.05
N LEU A 43 -2.55 4.56 11.98
CA LEU A 43 -2.05 4.39 10.61
C LEU A 43 -1.35 5.65 10.10
N LYS A 44 -1.86 6.85 10.42
CA LYS A 44 -1.22 8.13 10.06
C LYS A 44 0.12 8.39 10.77
N LYS A 45 0.40 7.68 11.87
CA LYS A 45 1.70 7.77 12.57
C LYS A 45 2.79 6.90 11.94
N LEU A 46 2.43 6.00 11.03
CA LEU A 46 3.39 5.12 10.38
C LEU A 46 4.13 5.90 9.29
N ASP A 47 5.46 5.93 9.35
CA ASP A 47 6.28 6.77 8.46
C ASP A 47 6.18 6.38 6.98
N PHE A 48 5.85 5.11 6.70
CA PHE A 48 5.69 4.55 5.35
C PHE A 48 4.29 4.73 4.77
N VAL A 49 3.34 5.25 5.55
CA VAL A 49 1.97 5.53 5.09
C VAL A 49 1.91 6.95 4.54
N GLU A 50 1.47 7.08 3.30
CA GLU A 50 1.25 8.37 2.65
C GLU A 50 -0.17 8.88 2.93
N LYS A 51 -1.17 8.01 2.74
CA LYS A 51 -2.57 8.36 2.86
C LYS A 51 -3.37 7.21 3.46
N VAL A 52 -4.36 7.56 4.28
CA VAL A 52 -5.33 6.63 4.85
C VAL A 52 -6.71 7.22 4.64
N ASP A 53 -7.56 6.48 3.94
CA ASP A 53 -8.98 6.76 3.78
C ASP A 53 -9.79 5.64 4.42
N SER A 54 -10.95 5.98 4.99
CA SER A 54 -11.79 5.01 5.69
C SER A 54 -13.21 5.13 5.18
N ASP A 55 -13.67 4.08 4.50
CA ASP A 55 -15.03 4.01 4.01
C ASP A 55 -15.89 3.23 5.01
N ILE A 56 -16.73 4.00 5.73
CA ILE A 56 -17.64 3.48 6.75
C ILE A 56 -18.77 2.67 6.09
N LYS A 57 -19.12 2.93 4.83
CA LYS A 57 -20.19 2.20 4.13
C LYS A 57 -19.76 0.78 3.78
N THR A 58 -18.48 0.62 3.42
CA THR A 58 -17.90 -0.67 2.99
C THR A 58 -17.03 -1.32 4.06
N TYR A 59 -16.95 -0.73 5.27
CA TYR A 59 -16.11 -1.19 6.37
C TYR A 59 -14.66 -1.47 5.92
N SER A 60 -14.13 -0.59 5.07
CA SER A 60 -12.83 -0.75 4.43
C SER A 60 -11.92 0.45 4.72
N PHE A 61 -10.63 0.17 4.95
CA PHE A 61 -9.56 1.16 5.02
C PHE A 61 -8.72 1.06 3.76
N GLU A 62 -8.54 2.18 3.08
CA GLU A 62 -7.68 2.28 1.92
C GLU A 62 -6.40 3.01 2.33
N ILE A 63 -5.27 2.31 2.21
CA ILE A 63 -3.97 2.78 2.67
C ILE A 63 -3.06 2.88 1.46
N SER A 64 -2.53 4.07 1.20
CA SER A 64 -1.49 4.30 0.20
C SER A 64 -0.14 4.39 0.90
N PHE A 65 0.84 3.65 0.37
CA PHE A 65 2.20 3.64 0.91
C PHE A 65 3.10 4.54 0.10
N LYS A 66 4.10 5.12 0.78
CA LYS A 66 5.16 5.87 0.10
C LYS A 66 6.01 4.91 -0.75
N PRO A 67 6.39 5.30 -1.98
CA PRO A 67 7.27 4.50 -2.83
C PRO A 67 8.67 4.34 -2.25
#